data_AF-A0A957VX52-F1
#
_entry.id   AF-A0A957VX52-F1
#
_cell.length_a   1.000
_cell.length_b   1.000
_cell.length_c   1.000
_cell.angle_alpha   90.00
_cell.angle_beta   90.00
_cell.angle_gamma   90.00
#
_symmetry.space_group_name_H-M   'P 1'
#
loop_
_entity.id
_entity.type
_entity.pdbx_description
1 polymer ?
#
loop_
_entity_poly.entity_id
_entity_poly.type
_entity_poly.pdbx_seq_one_letter_code
_entity_poly.pdbx_strand_id
1 'polypeptide(L)'
;TTARDVARKTIDYVYKVWGQSAPPSKSAVTPLYDGQIDAFDSFLQTEIKKRSAELKEATLQRLIYNYGSAYPEVLHYLQSPPSKTRSDLAIIEAEVRYGIHHEMAQQLTDIIFRRTELGTAGHPGGEIVAFCAAIMGRELDWSQSKIAQEIQAVNVCLRTIGSEETYATGLNHRTDYSETKLASSAV
;
A
#
# COMPACT_ATOMS: atom_id res chain seq x y z
N THR A 1 -19.52 0.93 1.59
CA THR A 1 -19.08 2.04 2.48
C THR A 1 -19.75 3.34 2.04
N THR A 2 -19.68 4.43 2.83
CA THR A 2 -20.50 5.66 2.63
C THR A 2 -19.72 6.93 2.26
N ALA A 3 -18.38 6.87 2.18
CA ALA A 3 -17.52 8.05 2.03
C ALA A 3 -17.91 8.97 0.86
N ARG A 4 -18.15 8.40 -0.33
CA ARG A 4 -18.58 9.16 -1.51
C ARG A 4 -19.91 9.90 -1.31
N ASP A 5 -20.88 9.24 -0.66
CA ASP A 5 -22.19 9.84 -0.41
C ASP A 5 -22.10 10.98 0.61
N VAL A 6 -21.29 10.79 1.65
CA VAL A 6 -20.98 11.85 2.62
C VAL A 6 -20.34 13.04 1.91
N ALA A 7 -19.31 12.81 1.08
CA ALA A 7 -18.65 13.88 0.32
C ALA A 7 -19.63 14.65 -0.58
N ARG A 8 -20.51 13.94 -1.31
CA ARG A 8 -21.57 14.57 -2.12
C ARG A 8 -22.45 15.50 -1.28
N LYS A 9 -23.00 14.99 -0.17
CA LYS A 9 -23.89 15.76 0.72
C LYS A 9 -23.19 16.97 1.34
N THR A 10 -21.91 16.83 1.69
CA THR A 10 -21.09 17.94 2.20
C THR A 10 -20.97 19.05 1.14
N ILE A 11 -20.70 18.71 -0.13
CA ILE A 11 -20.64 19.70 -1.21
C ILE A 11 -22.01 20.35 -1.43
N ASP A 12 -23.10 19.58 -1.46
CA ASP A 12 -24.46 20.13 -1.59
C ASP A 12 -24.76 21.16 -0.48
N TYR A 13 -24.29 20.87 0.75
CA TYR A 13 -24.44 21.79 1.87
C TYR A 13 -23.61 23.08 1.72
N VAL A 14 -22.37 23.00 1.21
CA VAL A 14 -21.54 24.19 0.94
C VAL A 14 -22.22 25.14 -0.05
N TYR A 15 -22.80 24.62 -1.14
CA TYR A 15 -23.57 25.44 -2.09
C TYR A 15 -24.77 26.12 -1.41
N LYS A 16 -25.49 25.39 -0.56
CA LYS A 16 -26.61 25.94 0.22
C LYS A 16 -26.15 27.11 1.10
N VAL A 17 -25.01 26.99 1.78
CA VAL A 17 -24.43 28.08 2.61
C VAL A 17 -24.06 29.29 1.76
N TRP A 18 -23.60 29.09 0.53
CA TRP A 18 -23.32 30.18 -0.42
C TRP A 18 -24.57 30.77 -1.09
N GLY A 19 -25.77 30.30 -0.76
CA GLY A 19 -27.00 30.75 -1.41
C GLY A 19 -27.09 30.34 -2.88
N GLN A 20 -26.36 29.30 -3.27
CA GLN A 20 -26.30 28.79 -4.65
C GLN A 20 -26.94 27.39 -4.74
N SER A 21 -27.32 27.00 -5.96
CA SER A 21 -27.75 25.63 -6.25
C SER A 21 -26.56 24.78 -6.64
N ALA A 22 -26.39 23.62 -6.00
CA ALA A 22 -25.34 22.67 -6.36
C ALA A 22 -25.61 22.04 -7.74
N PRO A 23 -24.61 21.93 -8.61
CA PRO A 23 -24.73 21.13 -9.82
C PRO A 23 -24.86 19.63 -9.47
N PRO A 24 -25.47 18.80 -10.35
CA PRO A 24 -25.52 17.37 -10.14
C PRO A 24 -24.12 16.76 -9.97
N SER A 25 -23.94 15.97 -8.91
CA SER A 25 -22.67 15.31 -8.64
C SER A 25 -22.36 14.23 -9.69
N LYS A 26 -21.15 14.27 -10.25
CA LYS A 26 -20.63 13.26 -11.18
C LYS A 26 -19.76 12.19 -10.50
N SER A 27 -19.54 12.29 -9.19
CA SER A 27 -18.61 11.42 -8.43
C SER A 27 -18.96 9.93 -8.44
N ALA A 28 -20.19 9.56 -8.83
CA ALA A 28 -20.61 8.17 -8.97
C ALA A 28 -20.11 7.52 -10.27
N VAL A 29 -19.75 8.31 -11.28
CA VAL A 29 -19.37 7.84 -12.62
C VAL A 29 -17.99 8.34 -13.06
N THR A 30 -17.41 9.31 -12.35
CA THR A 30 -16.02 9.72 -12.55
C THR A 30 -15.11 8.66 -11.93
N PRO A 31 -14.26 7.97 -12.72
CA PRO A 31 -13.27 7.07 -12.17
C PRO A 31 -12.32 7.82 -11.23
N LEU A 32 -11.79 7.12 -10.24
CA LEU A 32 -10.68 7.65 -9.44
C LEU A 32 -9.46 7.83 -10.34
N TYR A 33 -8.52 8.66 -9.89
CA TYR A 33 -7.20 8.77 -10.50
C TYR A 33 -6.56 7.38 -10.62
N ASP A 34 -5.94 7.09 -11.77
CA ASP A 34 -5.38 5.78 -12.15
C ASP A 34 -6.34 4.56 -12.14
N GLY A 35 -7.64 4.84 -11.99
CA GLY A 35 -8.70 3.84 -12.00
C GLY A 35 -9.43 3.73 -13.34
N GLN A 36 -8.82 4.18 -14.45
CA GLN A 36 -9.44 4.10 -15.79
C GLN A 36 -9.35 2.68 -16.36
N ILE A 37 -9.87 1.72 -15.60
CA ILE A 37 -9.86 0.30 -15.90
C ILE A 37 -11.31 -0.19 -15.85
N ASP A 38 -11.90 -0.43 -17.02
CA ASP A 38 -13.29 -0.87 -17.13
C ASP A 38 -13.48 -2.33 -16.66
N ALA A 39 -12.53 -3.21 -17.02
CA ALA A 39 -12.55 -4.63 -16.67
C ALA A 39 -11.17 -5.07 -16.16
N PHE A 40 -11.02 -5.11 -14.84
CA PHE A 40 -9.74 -5.34 -14.17
C PHE A 40 -9.06 -6.65 -14.59
N ASP A 41 -9.78 -7.77 -14.60
CA ASP A 41 -9.19 -9.06 -14.98
C ASP A 41 -8.68 -9.07 -16.42
N SER A 42 -9.43 -8.42 -17.34
CA SER A 42 -9.02 -8.32 -18.74
C SER A 42 -7.79 -7.42 -18.90
N PHE A 43 -7.73 -6.31 -18.16
CA PHE A 43 -6.56 -5.44 -18.12
C PHE A 43 -5.33 -6.19 -17.60
N LEU A 44 -5.45 -6.84 -16.45
CA LEU A 44 -4.37 -7.58 -15.82
C LEU A 44 -3.80 -8.67 -16.75
N GLN A 45 -4.67 -9.49 -17.35
CA GLN A 45 -4.24 -10.54 -18.27
C GLN A 45 -3.60 -9.98 -19.54
N THR A 46 -4.04 -8.81 -20.00
CA THR A 46 -3.46 -8.12 -21.15
C THR A 46 -2.04 -7.65 -20.84
N GLU A 47 -1.84 -7.01 -19.69
CA GLU A 47 -0.51 -6.50 -19.31
C GLU A 47 0.46 -7.62 -18.95
N ILE A 48 -0.01 -8.70 -18.31
CA ILE A 48 0.79 -9.93 -18.08
C ILE A 48 1.34 -10.49 -19.40
N LYS A 49 0.56 -10.46 -20.49
CA LYS A 49 0.98 -10.95 -21.81
C LYS A 49 1.96 -9.99 -22.52
N LYS A 50 1.85 -8.68 -22.28
CA LYS A 50 2.73 -7.65 -22.87
C LYS A 50 4.04 -7.48 -22.12
N ARG A 51 4.16 -8.01 -20.90
CA ARG A 51 5.33 -7.81 -20.05
C ARG A 51 6.63 -8.21 -20.75
N SER A 52 7.70 -7.52 -20.39
CA SER A 52 9.05 -7.93 -20.79
C SER A 52 9.52 -9.14 -19.95
N ALA A 53 10.40 -9.98 -20.50
CA ALA A 53 10.87 -11.19 -19.82
C ALA A 53 11.68 -10.88 -18.54
N GLU A 54 12.19 -9.66 -18.42
CA GLU A 54 12.99 -9.20 -17.29
C GLU A 54 12.15 -8.81 -16.07
N LEU A 55 10.83 -8.66 -16.23
CA LEU A 55 9.90 -8.37 -15.15
C LEU A 55 9.15 -9.64 -14.76
N LYS A 56 9.31 -10.06 -13.50
CA LYS A 56 8.57 -11.21 -12.95
C LYS A 56 7.06 -10.91 -12.99
N GLU A 57 6.27 -11.92 -13.32
CA GLU A 57 4.80 -11.79 -13.37
C GLU A 57 4.20 -11.34 -12.04
N ALA A 58 4.64 -11.93 -10.93
CA ALA A 58 4.20 -11.55 -9.59
C ALA A 58 4.51 -10.08 -9.26
N THR A 59 5.66 -9.56 -9.71
CA THR A 59 6.02 -8.14 -9.53
C THR A 59 5.08 -7.25 -10.33
N LEU A 60 4.80 -7.60 -11.60
CA LEU A 60 3.87 -6.83 -12.43
C LEU A 60 2.45 -6.84 -11.85
N GLN A 61 1.96 -8.01 -11.42
CA GLN A 61 0.66 -8.14 -10.76
C GLN A 61 0.58 -7.21 -9.56
N ARG A 62 1.56 -7.26 -8.65
CA ARG A 62 1.62 -6.40 -7.47
C ARG A 62 1.59 -4.91 -7.84
N LEU A 63 2.37 -4.49 -8.83
CA LEU A 63 2.37 -3.11 -9.30
C LEU A 63 0.99 -2.70 -9.86
N ILE A 64 0.32 -3.58 -10.61
CA ILE A 64 -1.03 -3.30 -11.13
C ILE A 64 -2.06 -3.23 -10.00
N TYR A 65 -1.97 -4.09 -8.98
CA TYR A 65 -2.87 -4.02 -7.83
C TYR A 65 -2.71 -2.72 -7.03
N ASN A 66 -1.49 -2.19 -6.92
CA ASN A 66 -1.20 -1.01 -6.12
C ASN A 66 -1.39 0.31 -6.88
N TYR A 67 -0.98 0.35 -8.15
CA TYR A 67 -0.93 1.58 -8.95
C TYR A 67 -1.92 1.60 -10.12
N GLY A 68 -2.72 0.54 -10.31
CA GLY A 68 -3.72 0.48 -11.37
C GLY A 68 -3.13 0.74 -12.76
N SER A 69 -3.71 1.68 -13.50
CA SER A 69 -3.24 2.04 -14.84
C SER A 69 -1.95 2.88 -14.84
N ALA A 70 -1.50 3.39 -13.69
CA ALA A 70 -0.25 4.15 -13.57
C ALA A 70 0.98 3.28 -13.28
N TYR A 71 0.85 1.95 -13.16
CA TYR A 71 2.01 1.08 -13.03
C TYR A 71 3.13 1.32 -14.08
N PRO A 72 2.84 1.70 -15.35
CA PRO A 72 3.91 2.00 -16.29
C PRO A 72 4.69 3.23 -15.86
N GLU A 73 4.05 4.25 -15.30
CA GLU A 73 4.70 5.48 -14.79
C GLU A 73 5.70 5.16 -13.69
N VAL A 74 5.36 4.22 -12.78
CA VAL A 74 6.31 3.69 -11.80
C VAL A 74 7.55 3.10 -12.50
N LEU A 75 7.35 2.27 -13.53
CA LEU A 75 8.44 1.62 -14.25
C LEU A 75 9.35 2.61 -15.01
N HIS A 76 8.91 3.84 -15.31
CA HIS A 76 9.76 4.86 -15.94
C HIS A 76 10.93 5.30 -15.04
N TYR A 77 10.84 5.09 -13.72
CA TYR A 77 11.92 5.39 -12.79
C TYR A 77 13.05 4.33 -12.79
N LEU A 78 12.93 3.25 -13.56
CA LEU A 78 13.99 2.26 -13.70
C LEU A 78 15.16 2.80 -14.53
N GLN A 79 16.28 3.06 -13.85
CA GLN A 79 17.49 3.67 -14.43
C GLN A 79 18.28 2.75 -15.37
N SER A 80 18.09 1.42 -15.28
CA SER A 80 18.92 0.44 -16.03
C SER A 80 18.26 0.01 -17.34
N PRO A 81 19.03 -0.25 -18.42
CA PRO A 81 18.48 -0.83 -19.65
C PRO A 81 17.86 -2.22 -19.38
N PRO A 82 16.82 -2.63 -20.12
CA PRO A 82 16.07 -3.88 -19.90
C PRO A 82 16.85 -5.15 -20.30
N SER A 83 18.17 -5.19 -20.13
CA SER A 83 19.01 -6.33 -20.56
C SER A 83 19.22 -7.39 -19.47
N LYS A 84 18.73 -7.16 -18.25
CA LYS A 84 18.83 -8.08 -17.11
C LYS A 84 17.55 -8.05 -16.29
N THR A 85 17.21 -9.18 -15.68
CA THR A 85 16.08 -9.30 -14.74
C THR A 85 16.12 -8.17 -13.71
N ARG A 86 14.98 -7.49 -13.53
CA ARG A 86 14.86 -6.39 -12.57
C ARG A 86 15.00 -6.94 -11.15
N SER A 87 15.90 -6.37 -10.36
CA SER A 87 16.03 -6.70 -8.95
C SER A 87 14.88 -6.09 -8.16
N ASP A 88 14.52 -6.73 -7.04
CA ASP A 88 13.45 -6.22 -6.18
C ASP A 88 13.81 -4.83 -5.61
N LEU A 89 15.10 -4.56 -5.33
CA LEU A 89 15.58 -3.23 -4.94
C LEU A 89 15.39 -2.15 -6.01
N ALA A 90 15.57 -2.49 -7.30
CA ALA A 90 15.34 -1.53 -8.38
C ALA A 90 13.85 -1.17 -8.51
N ILE A 91 12.97 -2.14 -8.27
CA ILE A 91 11.51 -1.91 -8.23
C ILE A 91 11.14 -1.05 -7.03
N ILE A 92 11.68 -1.34 -5.85
CA ILE A 92 11.47 -0.51 -4.65
C ILE A 92 11.95 0.92 -4.87
N GLU A 93 13.12 1.12 -5.48
CA GLU A 93 13.59 2.48 -5.80
C GLU A 93 12.63 3.22 -6.73
N ALA A 94 12.11 2.54 -7.75
CA ALA A 94 11.14 3.11 -8.67
C ALA A 94 9.84 3.52 -7.95
N GLU A 95 9.32 2.67 -7.07
CA GLU A 95 8.15 2.96 -6.25
C GLU A 95 8.39 4.12 -5.28
N VAL A 96 9.57 4.21 -4.65
CA VAL A 96 9.92 5.33 -3.76
C VAL A 96 9.91 6.65 -4.54
N ARG A 97 10.55 6.68 -5.70
CA ARG A 97 10.59 7.89 -6.55
C ARG A 97 9.20 8.27 -7.04
N TYR A 98 8.41 7.30 -7.50
CA TYR A 98 7.02 7.55 -7.89
C TYR A 98 6.21 8.11 -6.72
N GLY A 99 6.32 7.51 -5.54
CA GLY A 99 5.65 7.97 -4.33
C GLY A 99 6.00 9.42 -3.98
N ILE A 100 7.26 9.83 -4.13
CA ILE A 100 7.72 11.21 -3.90
C ILE A 100 7.10 12.18 -4.91
N HIS A 101 7.24 11.88 -6.20
CA HIS A 101 6.95 12.81 -7.29
C HIS A 101 5.46 12.87 -7.67
N HIS A 102 4.72 11.78 -7.47
CA HIS A 102 3.32 11.64 -7.90
C HIS A 102 2.34 11.47 -6.74
N GLU A 103 2.77 10.95 -5.58
CA GLU A 103 1.87 10.62 -4.46
C GLU A 103 2.16 11.37 -3.16
N MET A 104 2.96 12.44 -3.26
CA MET A 104 3.35 13.33 -2.16
C MET A 104 3.90 12.56 -0.94
N ALA A 105 4.75 11.56 -1.15
CA ALA A 105 5.49 10.92 -0.07
C ALA A 105 6.56 11.90 0.44
N GLN A 106 6.31 12.51 1.60
CA GLN A 106 7.15 13.55 2.21
C GLN A 106 7.80 13.07 3.51
N GLN A 107 7.44 11.88 3.99
CA GLN A 107 8.00 11.21 5.15
C GLN A 107 8.29 9.76 4.82
N LEU A 108 9.27 9.14 5.47
CA LEU A 108 9.61 7.74 5.23
C LEU A 108 8.46 6.80 5.59
N THR A 109 7.63 7.19 6.56
CA THR A 109 6.40 6.47 6.93
C THR A 109 5.35 6.46 5.81
N ASP A 110 5.36 7.44 4.90
CA ASP A 110 4.48 7.44 3.72
C ASP A 110 4.79 6.25 2.82
N ILE A 111 6.08 6.07 2.51
CA ILE A 111 6.56 4.96 1.69
C ILE A 111 6.29 3.63 2.38
N ILE A 112 6.78 3.46 3.61
CA ILE A 112 6.78 2.13 4.26
C ILE A 112 5.37 1.63 4.55
N PHE A 113 4.44 2.50 4.94
CA PHE A 113 3.12 2.07 5.45
C PHE A 113 1.92 2.43 4.57
N ARG A 114 2.07 3.34 3.59
CA ARG A 114 0.90 3.88 2.87
C ARG A 114 0.98 3.81 1.35
N ARG A 115 2.17 3.97 0.76
CA ARG A 115 2.37 3.99 -0.70
C ARG A 115 2.92 2.68 -1.24
N THR A 116 3.54 1.89 -0.37
CA THR A 116 4.06 0.56 -0.72
C THR A 116 3.53 -0.49 0.26
N GLU A 117 3.72 -1.76 -0.07
CA GLU A 117 3.35 -2.89 0.81
C GLU A 117 4.50 -3.32 1.73
N LEU A 118 5.59 -2.55 1.80
CA LEU A 118 6.79 -2.93 2.55
C LEU A 118 6.51 -3.16 4.03
N GLY A 119 5.63 -2.36 4.63
CA GLY A 119 5.22 -2.49 6.03
C GLY A 119 4.02 -3.41 6.28
N THR A 120 3.38 -3.95 5.23
CA THR A 120 2.11 -4.68 5.37
C THR A 120 2.27 -5.99 6.10
N ALA A 121 3.38 -6.70 5.91
CA ALA A 121 3.69 -7.96 6.59
C ALA A 121 4.59 -7.78 7.84
N GLY A 122 4.63 -6.56 8.40
CA GLY A 122 5.49 -6.23 9.54
C GLY A 122 6.78 -5.54 9.12
N HIS A 123 7.89 -5.82 9.82
CA HIS A 123 9.15 -5.10 9.64
C HIS A 123 9.88 -5.53 8.35
N PRO A 124 10.03 -4.67 7.31
CA PRO A 124 10.64 -5.05 6.02
C PRO A 124 12.16 -5.33 6.10
N GLY A 125 12.78 -4.99 7.22
CA GLY A 125 14.21 -5.15 7.49
C GLY A 125 14.92 -3.81 7.51
N GLY A 126 15.91 -3.65 8.39
CA GLY A 126 16.60 -2.37 8.59
C GLY A 126 17.30 -1.87 7.32
N GLU A 127 17.78 -2.80 6.49
CA GLU A 127 18.43 -2.49 5.21
C GLU A 127 17.46 -1.88 4.20
N ILE A 128 16.23 -2.40 4.08
CA ILE A 128 15.20 -1.85 3.19
C ILE A 128 14.76 -0.47 3.66
N VAL A 129 14.57 -0.28 4.97
CA VAL A 129 14.24 1.03 5.55
C VAL A 129 15.34 2.05 5.26
N ALA A 130 16.61 1.68 5.50
CA ALA A 130 17.75 2.54 5.23
C ALA A 130 17.91 2.84 3.73
N PHE A 131 17.66 1.86 2.86
CA PHE A 131 17.69 2.03 1.40
C PHE A 131 16.65 3.06 0.94
N CYS A 132 15.40 2.94 1.38
CA CYS A 132 14.35 3.90 1.07
C CYS A 132 14.67 5.30 1.61
N ALA A 133 15.16 5.38 2.86
CA ALA A 133 15.55 6.65 3.49
C ALA A 133 16.67 7.37 2.72
N ALA A 134 17.65 6.61 2.21
CA ALA A 134 18.74 7.17 1.40
C ALA A 134 18.24 7.71 0.06
N ILE A 135 17.25 7.06 -0.58
CA ILE A 135 16.64 7.57 -1.82
C ILE A 135 15.86 8.85 -1.53
N MET A 136 14.93 8.81 -0.55
CA MET A 136 14.14 9.98 -0.18
C MET A 136 15.02 11.15 0.24
N GLY A 137 16.09 10.89 0.99
CA GLY A 137 16.99 11.95 1.43
C GLY A 137 17.76 12.63 0.30
N ARG A 138 18.03 11.93 -0.81
CA ARG A 138 18.60 12.54 -2.01
C ARG A 138 17.57 13.33 -2.81
N GLU A 139 16.34 12.82 -2.94
CA GLU A 139 15.28 13.45 -3.75
C GLU A 139 14.65 14.66 -3.06
N LEU A 140 14.64 14.70 -1.72
CA LEU A 140 14.03 15.74 -0.89
C LEU A 140 15.06 16.61 -0.16
N ASP A 141 16.34 16.50 -0.53
CA ASP A 141 17.46 17.26 0.06
C ASP A 141 17.53 17.18 1.60
N TRP A 142 17.33 15.98 2.16
CA TRP A 142 17.40 15.79 3.62
C TRP A 142 18.84 15.77 4.13
N SER A 143 19.04 16.42 5.27
CA SER A 143 20.28 16.25 6.03
C SER A 143 20.39 14.84 6.62
N GLN A 144 21.60 14.42 6.97
CA GLN A 144 21.83 13.15 7.66
C GLN A 144 21.06 13.06 8.99
N SER A 145 20.88 14.19 9.68
CA SER A 145 20.05 14.26 10.90
C SER A 145 18.58 13.97 10.59
N LYS A 146 18.04 14.54 9.51
CA LYS A 146 16.66 14.29 9.08
C LYS A 146 16.47 12.82 8.64
N ILE A 147 17.41 12.25 7.90
CA ILE A 147 17.38 10.81 7.53
C ILE A 147 17.30 9.94 8.79
N ALA A 148 18.14 10.21 9.80
CA ALA A 148 18.13 9.46 11.06
C ALA A 148 16.79 9.61 11.83
N GLN A 149 16.21 10.82 11.84
CA GLN A 149 14.90 11.07 12.45
C GLN A 149 13.78 10.29 11.75
N GLU A 150 13.78 10.25 10.43
CA GLU A 150 12.78 9.51 9.63
C GLU A 150 12.87 8.00 9.83
N ILE A 151 14.08 7.44 9.85
CA ILE A 151 14.31 6.02 10.18
C ILE A 151 13.78 5.72 11.59
N GLN A 152 14.05 6.60 12.56
CA GLN A 152 13.56 6.40 13.92
C GLN A 152 12.04 6.47 14.00
N ALA A 153 11.38 7.35 13.24
CA ALA A 153 9.92 7.42 13.17
C ALA A 153 9.32 6.10 12.66
N VAL A 154 9.90 5.51 11.61
CA VAL A 154 9.51 4.17 11.12
C VAL A 154 9.67 3.11 12.20
N ASN A 155 10.82 3.09 12.89
CA ASN A 155 11.09 2.12 13.96
C ASN A 155 10.09 2.24 15.13
N VAL A 156 9.63 3.46 15.45
CA VAL A 156 8.57 3.66 16.45
C VAL A 156 7.27 3.01 15.98
N CYS A 157 6.84 3.27 14.74
CA CYS A 157 5.62 2.67 14.18
C CYS A 157 5.68 1.13 14.15
N LEU A 158 6.82 0.56 13.72
CA LEU A 158 6.99 -0.90 13.65
C LEU A 158 6.93 -1.57 15.03
N ARG A 159 7.45 -0.92 16.08
CA ARG A 159 7.34 -1.43 17.45
C ARG A 159 5.89 -1.48 17.93
N THR A 160 5.10 -0.46 17.62
CA THR A 160 3.68 -0.44 17.97
C THR A 160 2.94 -1.58 17.28
N ILE A 161 3.16 -1.77 15.98
CA ILE A 161 2.51 -2.82 15.18
C ILE A 161 2.91 -4.23 15.67
N GLY A 162 4.21 -4.48 15.91
CA GLY A 162 4.70 -5.77 16.41
C GLY A 162 4.27 -6.09 17.84
N SER A 163 3.99 -5.06 18.66
CA SER A 163 3.46 -5.28 20.01
C SER A 163 2.01 -5.75 20.02
N GLU A 164 1.19 -5.37 19.03
CA GLU A 164 -0.21 -5.79 18.92
C GLU A 164 -0.36 -7.25 18.46
N GLU A 165 0.51 -7.75 17.58
CA GLU A 165 0.54 -9.17 17.17
C GLU A 165 0.91 -10.11 18.33
N THR A 166 1.70 -9.62 19.30
CA THR A 166 2.08 -10.39 20.49
C THR A 166 0.88 -10.56 21.45
N TYR A 167 -0.09 -9.64 21.45
CA TYR A 167 -1.34 -9.79 22.21
C TYR A 167 -2.37 -10.69 21.50
N ALA A 168 -2.39 -10.71 20.16
CA ALA A 168 -3.31 -11.55 19.39
C ALA A 168 -2.93 -13.05 19.38
N THR A 169 -1.68 -13.40 19.70
CA THR A 169 -1.20 -14.80 19.81
C THR A 169 -1.19 -15.36 21.23
N GLY A 170 -1.56 -14.56 22.25
CA GLY A 170 -1.53 -14.94 23.67
C GLY A 170 -2.79 -15.63 24.22
N LEU A 171 -3.85 -15.82 23.42
CA LEU A 171 -5.08 -16.50 23.85
C LEU A 171 -5.48 -17.56 22.83
N ASN A 172 -4.85 -18.73 22.90
CA ASN A 172 -5.54 -20.03 22.77
C ASN A 172 -4.55 -21.16 23.05
N HIS A 173 -4.41 -21.52 24.32
CA HIS A 173 -4.03 -22.88 24.68
C HIS A 173 -4.91 -23.39 25.83
N ARG A 174 -5.66 -24.46 25.52
CA ARG A 174 -6.26 -25.49 26.39
C ARG A 174 -7.49 -25.18 27.24
N THR A 175 -8.56 -25.91 26.94
CA THR A 175 -9.24 -26.83 27.87
C THR A 175 -9.53 -28.12 27.09
N ASP A 176 -8.69 -29.14 27.19
CA ASP A 176 -8.94 -30.35 28.00
C ASP A 176 -10.38 -30.51 28.50
N TYR A 177 -11.12 -31.41 27.85
CA TYR A 177 -12.32 -32.04 28.40
C TYR A 177 -12.05 -33.55 28.49
N SER A 178 -11.69 -33.99 29.69
CA SER A 178 -11.95 -35.34 30.15
C SER A 178 -12.56 -35.25 31.53
N GLU A 179 -13.86 -35.52 31.62
CA GLU A 179 -14.42 -36.07 32.85
C GLU A 179 -15.68 -36.88 32.57
N THR A 180 -15.59 -38.13 33.01
CA THR A 180 -16.55 -39.23 33.05
C THR A 180 -17.70 -39.00 34.04
N LYS A 181 -18.92 -39.43 33.65
CA LYS A 181 -19.94 -40.09 34.51
C LYS A 181 -21.00 -40.73 33.59
N LEU A 182 -20.97 -42.05 33.40
CA LEU A 182 -21.67 -43.11 34.15
C LEU A 182 -23.21 -43.18 33.96
N ALA A 183 -23.61 -44.33 33.39
CA ALA A 183 -24.81 -45.14 33.61
C ALA A 183 -26.17 -44.70 33.02
N SER A 184 -26.71 -45.51 32.08
CA SER A 184 -27.73 -46.55 32.37
C SER A 184 -28.62 -46.86 31.15
N SER A 185 -28.62 -48.14 30.77
CA SER A 185 -29.76 -48.98 30.32
C SER A 185 -30.79 -48.45 29.29
N ALA A 186 -30.91 -49.12 28.14
CA ALA A 186 -32.00 -50.07 27.86
C ALA A 186 -32.16 -50.37 26.35
N VAL A 187 -32.22 -51.68 26.06
CA VAL A 187 -32.64 -52.38 24.82
C VAL A 187 -31.65 -52.39 23.64
#